data_AF-A0A5F1ZVW9-F1
#
_entry.id   AF-A0A5F1ZVW9-F1
#
_cell.length_a   1.000
_cell.length_b   1.000
_cell.length_c   1.000
_cell.angle_alpha   90.00
_cell.angle_beta   90.00
_cell.angle_gamma   90.00
#
_symmetry.space_group_name_H-M   'P 1'
#
loop_
_entity.id
_entity.type
_entity.pdbx_description
1 polymer ?
#
loop_
_entity_poly.entity_id
_entity_poly.type
_entity_poly.pdbx_seq_one_letter_code
_entity_poly.pdbx_strand_id
1 'polypeptide(L)'
;MNIIPMLRICFTILALASLCPLSAQESGVWKYALGKDLSFKSSKFWEKEFQPGTTLCFTGTSISPDSKVIHHPPPSELLLHGNKKGVRWFPLITFSSPKTGENILSSPTHRRELIHNLEKFLDQYPYYQGIHLDFEGMSTSVGPQYKDFLVLLYPRMQKKKKVLSLALFPQENFIPELAQFHSFVYRQNLADEVVLMAYDYHSPKTKPGPVTDYSWMQKNMTLLLKTYKPEQVWLGIPLYGYFWEKGTEAPKVLTYYKDGKFALDHGKEKQGIYLIQTKTGEGSLIIDTSLWSEYAKNVKLRGLAFWRIGF
;
A
#
# COMPACT_ATOMS: atom_id res chain seq x y z
N MET A 1 -70.60 -42.47 6.53
CA MET A 1 -69.58 -43.03 5.61
C MET A 1 -69.35 -42.00 4.52
N ASN A 2 -68.30 -41.17 4.64
CA ASN A 2 -66.96 -41.37 4.05
C ASN A 2 -66.99 -40.99 2.55
N ILE A 3 -66.24 -40.03 1.99
CA ILE A 3 -64.89 -39.51 2.24
C ILE A 3 -64.75 -38.10 1.60
N ILE A 4 -64.00 -37.22 2.26
CA ILE A 4 -63.57 -35.87 1.82
C ILE A 4 -62.45 -36.01 0.75
N PRO A 5 -62.38 -35.17 -0.31
CA PRO A 5 -61.30 -35.25 -1.27
C PRO A 5 -60.00 -34.69 -0.67
N MET A 6 -58.95 -35.52 -0.69
CA MET A 6 -57.62 -35.21 -0.20
C MET A 6 -56.91 -34.24 -1.15
N LEU A 7 -56.80 -32.97 -0.75
CA LEU A 7 -55.98 -31.97 -1.43
C LEU A 7 -54.50 -32.32 -1.17
N ARG A 8 -53.81 -32.87 -2.18
CA ARG A 8 -52.35 -33.04 -2.13
C ARG A 8 -51.67 -31.68 -2.25
N ILE A 9 -51.29 -31.12 -1.11
CA ILE A 9 -50.37 -29.98 -1.03
C ILE A 9 -48.96 -30.51 -1.31
N CYS A 10 -48.47 -30.31 -2.54
CA CYS A 10 -47.06 -30.45 -2.86
C CYS A 10 -46.28 -29.31 -2.20
N PHE A 11 -45.60 -29.60 -1.08
CA PHE A 11 -44.55 -28.73 -0.56
C PHE A 11 -43.32 -28.84 -1.46
N THR A 12 -43.23 -27.97 -2.46
CA THR A 12 -41.97 -27.70 -3.15
C THR A 12 -41.09 -26.89 -2.19
N ILE A 13 -40.19 -27.58 -1.48
CA ILE A 13 -39.09 -26.92 -0.77
C ILE A 13 -38.17 -26.36 -1.87
N LEU A 14 -38.34 -25.07 -2.20
CA LEU A 14 -37.31 -24.32 -2.91
C LEU A 14 -36.14 -24.16 -1.94
N ALA A 15 -35.21 -25.10 -2.00
CA ALA A 15 -33.86 -24.87 -1.52
C ALA A 15 -33.24 -23.79 -2.42
N LEU A 16 -33.40 -22.53 -2.03
CA LEU A 16 -32.53 -21.44 -2.47
C LEU A 16 -31.13 -21.75 -1.93
N ALA A 17 -30.42 -22.64 -2.64
CA ALA A 17 -28.99 -22.67 -2.61
C ALA A 17 -28.52 -21.34 -3.17
N SER A 18 -28.41 -20.36 -2.26
CA SER A 18 -27.47 -19.25 -2.38
C SER A 18 -26.08 -19.87 -2.54
N LEU A 19 -25.80 -20.31 -3.77
CA LEU A 19 -24.45 -20.41 -4.28
C LEU A 19 -23.99 -18.95 -4.41
N CYS A 20 -23.70 -18.33 -3.27
CA CYS A 20 -22.61 -17.38 -3.22
C CYS A 20 -21.47 -18.15 -3.88
N PRO A 21 -20.97 -17.76 -5.08
CA PRO A 21 -19.69 -18.28 -5.45
C PRO A 21 -18.82 -17.83 -4.28
N LEU A 22 -18.25 -18.80 -3.57
CA LEU A 22 -17.02 -18.60 -2.83
C LEU A 22 -15.99 -18.28 -3.92
N SER A 23 -16.13 -17.10 -4.54
CA SER A 23 -15.13 -16.47 -5.36
C SER A 23 -13.99 -16.39 -4.38
N ALA A 24 -12.99 -17.25 -4.56
CA ALA A 24 -11.68 -16.99 -4.03
C ALA A 24 -11.45 -15.51 -4.31
N GLN A 25 -11.44 -14.69 -3.26
CA GLN A 25 -11.30 -13.27 -3.43
C GLN A 25 -9.92 -13.12 -4.04
N GLU A 26 -9.88 -12.84 -5.35
CA GLU A 26 -8.62 -12.63 -6.04
C GLU A 26 -7.88 -11.56 -5.23
N SER A 27 -6.69 -11.91 -4.74
CA SER A 27 -5.86 -10.98 -4.01
C SER A 27 -5.69 -9.75 -4.87
N GLY A 28 -6.08 -8.59 -4.35
CA GLY A 28 -5.97 -7.35 -5.09
C GLY A 28 -4.51 -7.03 -5.39
N VAL A 29 -4.28 -6.03 -6.23
CA VAL A 29 -2.96 -5.45 -6.42
C VAL A 29 -3.02 -3.96 -6.16
N TRP A 30 -2.15 -3.48 -5.27
CA TRP A 30 -1.95 -2.07 -5.00
C TRP A 30 -0.72 -1.59 -5.78
N LYS A 31 -0.85 -0.48 -6.50
CA LYS A 31 0.19 0.07 -7.37
C LYS A 31 0.43 1.50 -6.99
N TYR A 32 1.66 1.81 -6.58
CA TYR A 32 2.07 3.20 -6.42
C TYR A 32 2.48 3.77 -7.77
N ALA A 33 2.09 5.01 -8.04
CA ALA A 33 2.43 5.78 -9.22
C ALA A 33 2.91 7.17 -8.81
N LEU A 34 3.79 7.77 -9.62
CA LEU A 34 4.05 9.19 -9.48
C LEU A 34 2.93 10.02 -10.09
N GLY A 35 2.59 11.14 -9.45
CA GLY A 35 1.65 12.11 -10.02
C GLY A 35 2.05 12.57 -11.42
N LYS A 36 3.36 12.81 -11.67
CA LYS A 36 3.84 13.16 -13.02
C LYS A 36 3.59 12.06 -14.04
N ASP A 37 3.72 10.79 -13.67
CA ASP A 37 3.55 9.68 -14.60
C ASP A 37 2.09 9.53 -15.07
N LEU A 38 1.12 10.03 -14.28
CA LEU A 38 -0.29 10.07 -14.67
C LEU A 38 -0.54 10.87 -15.96
N SER A 39 0.28 11.89 -16.22
CA SER A 39 0.17 12.73 -17.42
C SER A 39 1.15 12.33 -18.53
N PHE A 40 2.28 11.71 -18.20
CA PHE A 40 3.34 11.41 -19.16
C PHE A 40 3.36 9.98 -19.69
N LYS A 41 2.83 9.00 -18.95
CA LYS A 41 2.76 7.62 -19.44
C LYS A 41 1.63 7.47 -20.46
N SER A 42 1.87 6.64 -21.48
CA SER A 42 0.92 6.44 -22.57
C SER A 42 -0.35 5.72 -22.13
N SER A 43 -1.43 5.87 -22.89
CA SER A 43 -2.68 5.11 -22.68
C SER A 43 -2.43 3.59 -22.68
N LYS A 44 -1.54 3.09 -23.54
CA LYS A 44 -1.15 1.67 -23.58
C LYS A 44 -0.49 1.20 -22.28
N PHE A 45 0.31 2.05 -21.63
CA PHE A 45 0.86 1.74 -20.32
C PHE A 45 -0.28 1.57 -19.32
N TRP A 46 -1.20 2.53 -19.24
CA TRP A 46 -2.32 2.49 -18.31
C TRP A 46 -3.32 1.36 -18.58
N GLU A 47 -3.54 0.99 -19.83
CA GLU A 47 -4.36 -0.18 -20.21
C GLU A 47 -3.79 -1.48 -19.60
N LYS A 48 -2.47 -1.65 -19.61
CA LYS A 48 -1.81 -2.79 -18.96
C LYS A 48 -2.00 -2.72 -17.45
N GLU A 49 -1.87 -1.53 -16.86
CA GLU A 49 -1.91 -1.38 -15.41
C GLU A 49 -3.33 -1.47 -14.81
N PHE A 50 -4.36 -1.06 -15.54
CA PHE A 50 -5.77 -1.06 -15.11
C PHE A 50 -6.45 -2.40 -15.33
N GLN A 51 -6.15 -3.34 -14.44
CA GLN A 51 -6.83 -4.64 -14.37
C GLN A 51 -7.88 -4.65 -13.24
N PRO A 52 -8.92 -5.51 -13.31
CA PRO A 52 -9.83 -5.73 -12.20
C PRO A 52 -9.06 -6.01 -10.89
N GLY A 53 -9.55 -5.47 -9.77
CA GLY A 53 -8.88 -5.61 -8.47
C GLY A 53 -7.67 -4.68 -8.25
N THR A 54 -7.35 -3.80 -9.20
CA THR A 54 -6.27 -2.81 -9.04
C THR A 54 -6.69 -1.68 -8.11
N THR A 55 -5.84 -1.39 -7.13
CA THR A 55 -5.82 -0.12 -6.39
C THR A 55 -4.65 0.72 -6.90
N LEU A 56 -4.91 1.91 -7.41
CA LEU A 56 -3.89 2.87 -7.81
C LEU A 56 -3.74 3.96 -6.73
N CYS A 57 -2.56 4.00 -6.11
CA CYS A 57 -2.15 5.04 -5.18
C CYS A 57 -1.16 5.97 -5.86
N PHE A 58 -1.34 7.29 -5.77
CA PHE A 58 -0.50 8.23 -6.54
C PHE A 58 -0.03 9.43 -5.72
N THR A 59 1.21 9.84 -5.97
CA THR A 59 1.78 11.06 -5.37
C THR A 59 1.20 12.32 -5.99
N GLY A 60 1.35 13.46 -5.32
CA GLY A 60 0.85 14.76 -5.81
C GLY A 60 -0.07 15.48 -4.83
N THR A 61 -0.29 14.92 -3.64
CA THR A 61 -1.06 15.54 -2.56
C THR A 61 -0.19 15.77 -1.33
N SER A 62 -0.15 17.00 -0.85
CA SER A 62 0.61 17.37 0.34
C SER A 62 -0.19 18.24 1.30
N ILE A 63 0.16 18.18 2.58
CA ILE A 63 -0.40 19.02 3.63
C ILE A 63 0.57 20.17 3.90
N SER A 64 0.09 21.41 3.74
CA SER A 64 0.87 22.63 4.00
C SER A 64 0.96 22.95 5.49
N PRO A 65 1.85 23.88 5.92
CA PRO A 65 2.00 24.28 7.32
C PRO A 65 0.72 24.81 7.99
N ASP A 66 -0.24 25.34 7.23
CA ASP A 66 -1.55 25.82 7.69
C ASP A 66 -2.64 24.73 7.59
N SER A 67 -2.25 23.45 7.61
CA SER A 67 -3.14 22.27 7.57
C SER A 67 -4.01 22.14 6.32
N LYS A 68 -3.72 22.86 5.23
CA LYS A 68 -4.48 22.75 3.98
C LYS A 68 -3.97 21.58 3.14
N VAL A 69 -4.89 20.98 2.39
CA VAL A 69 -4.59 19.90 1.43
C VAL A 69 -4.33 20.52 0.06
N ILE A 70 -3.08 20.44 -0.42
CA ILE A 70 -2.68 20.85 -1.77
C ILE A 70 -2.70 19.60 -2.65
N HIS A 71 -3.52 19.58 -3.69
CA HIS A 71 -3.77 18.40 -4.51
C HIS A 71 -3.63 18.67 -6.00
N HIS A 72 -2.94 17.77 -6.71
CA HIS A 72 -2.87 17.72 -8.16
C HIS A 72 -3.61 16.46 -8.65
N PRO A 73 -4.83 16.59 -9.20
CA PRO A 73 -5.62 15.45 -9.59
C PRO A 73 -5.07 14.76 -10.85
N PRO A 74 -5.33 13.45 -11.04
CA PRO A 74 -5.09 12.77 -12.30
C PRO A 74 -5.85 13.44 -13.46
N PRO A 75 -5.36 13.34 -14.71
CA PRO A 75 -6.13 13.74 -15.88
C PRO A 75 -7.50 13.04 -15.89
N SER A 76 -8.58 13.80 -16.17
CA SER A 76 -9.94 13.28 -16.07
C SER A 76 -10.20 12.08 -16.98
N GLU A 77 -9.62 12.05 -18.18
CA GLU A 77 -9.73 10.91 -19.10
C GLU A 77 -9.11 9.63 -18.52
N LEU A 78 -7.95 9.76 -17.85
CA LEU A 78 -7.28 8.64 -17.22
C LEU A 78 -8.10 8.10 -16.04
N LEU A 79 -8.64 9.01 -15.22
CA LEU A 79 -9.51 8.67 -14.10
C LEU A 79 -10.76 7.94 -14.58
N LEU A 80 -11.44 8.47 -15.60
CA LEU A 80 -12.62 7.84 -16.22
C LEU A 80 -12.28 6.46 -16.77
N HIS A 81 -11.14 6.32 -17.44
CA HIS A 81 -10.69 5.04 -17.96
C HIS A 81 -10.47 4.01 -16.85
N GLY A 82 -9.71 4.35 -15.80
CA GLY A 82 -9.49 3.44 -14.68
C GLY A 82 -10.79 3.10 -13.94
N ASN A 83 -11.70 4.07 -13.78
CA ASN A 83 -13.02 3.82 -13.17
C ASN A 83 -13.84 2.81 -13.99
N LYS A 84 -13.83 2.89 -15.33
CA LYS A 84 -14.49 1.89 -16.19
C LYS A 84 -13.89 0.48 -16.03
N LYS A 85 -12.64 0.38 -15.62
CA LYS A 85 -11.93 -0.89 -15.34
C LYS A 85 -12.05 -1.36 -13.89
N GLY A 86 -12.79 -0.63 -13.04
CA GLY A 86 -12.96 -0.97 -11.63
C GLY A 86 -11.75 -0.65 -10.75
N VAL A 87 -10.86 0.25 -11.20
CA VAL A 87 -9.70 0.69 -10.41
C VAL A 87 -10.17 1.50 -9.20
N ARG A 88 -9.61 1.21 -8.03
CA ARG A 88 -9.76 2.08 -6.85
C ARG A 88 -8.66 3.13 -6.85
N TRP A 89 -9.02 4.37 -6.59
CA TRP A 89 -8.10 5.51 -6.62
C TRP A 89 -7.87 6.07 -5.23
N PHE A 90 -6.60 6.18 -4.85
CA PHE A 90 -6.16 6.70 -3.57
C PHE A 90 -5.11 7.80 -3.79
N PRO A 91 -5.39 9.06 -3.43
CA PRO A 91 -4.33 10.05 -3.31
C PRO A 91 -3.43 9.66 -2.13
N LEU A 92 -2.13 9.61 -2.38
CA LEU A 92 -1.11 9.54 -1.33
C LEU A 92 -1.01 10.91 -0.69
N ILE A 93 -1.30 10.98 0.61
CA ILE A 93 -1.28 12.20 1.42
C ILE A 93 -0.04 12.18 2.30
N THR A 94 0.83 13.16 2.12
CA THR A 94 2.00 13.37 2.99
C THR A 94 2.08 14.81 3.46
N PHE A 95 2.97 15.14 4.39
CA PHE A 95 3.23 16.53 4.79
C PHE A 95 4.23 17.18 3.83
N SER A 96 4.17 18.50 3.67
CA SER A 96 5.16 19.25 2.89
C SER A 96 6.59 19.11 3.44
N SER A 97 6.72 18.78 4.73
CA SER A 97 7.96 18.37 5.37
C SER A 97 7.65 17.57 6.66
N PRO A 98 8.58 16.75 7.18
CA PRO A 98 8.40 16.13 8.49
C PRO A 98 8.15 17.16 9.60
N LYS A 99 8.83 18.31 9.55
CA LYS A 99 8.63 19.39 10.54
C LYS A 99 7.22 19.96 10.51
N THR A 100 6.63 20.06 9.33
CA THR A 100 5.22 20.44 9.16
C THR A 100 4.30 19.42 9.85
N GLY A 101 4.55 18.13 9.62
CA GLY A 101 3.82 17.04 10.27
C GLY A 101 3.93 17.09 11.79
N GLU A 102 5.13 17.28 12.33
CA GLU A 102 5.35 17.39 13.77
C GLU A 102 4.58 18.56 14.39
N ASN A 103 4.60 19.73 13.75
CA ASN A 103 3.91 20.93 14.23
C ASN A 103 2.38 20.77 14.21
N ILE A 104 1.83 20.17 13.15
CA ILE A 104 0.38 19.93 13.02
C ILE A 104 -0.06 18.87 14.01
N LEU A 105 0.62 17.72 14.02
CA LEU A 105 0.28 16.61 14.89
C LEU A 105 0.43 16.98 16.36
N SER A 106 1.37 17.84 16.75
CA SER A 106 1.53 18.24 18.16
C SER A 106 0.40 19.15 18.68
N SER A 107 -0.34 19.84 17.81
CA SER A 107 -1.41 20.77 18.20
C SER A 107 -2.80 20.12 18.09
N PRO A 108 -3.58 19.99 19.18
CA PRO A 108 -4.95 19.48 19.11
C PRO A 108 -5.86 20.30 18.16
N THR A 109 -5.61 21.62 18.06
CA THR A 109 -6.33 22.50 17.16
C THR A 109 -5.98 22.20 15.70
N HIS A 110 -4.69 22.14 15.35
CA HIS A 110 -4.29 21.82 13.98
C HIS A 110 -4.67 20.39 13.57
N ARG A 111 -4.64 19.42 14.49
CA ARG A 111 -5.17 18.07 14.22
C ARG A 111 -6.64 18.12 13.79
N ARG A 112 -7.49 18.87 14.50
CA ARG A 112 -8.92 19.01 14.15
C ARG A 112 -9.12 19.75 12.83
N GLU A 113 -8.32 20.78 12.57
CA GLU A 113 -8.34 21.51 11.30
C GLU A 113 -7.94 20.62 10.13
N LEU A 114 -6.86 19.84 10.27
CA LEU A 114 -6.43 18.89 9.26
C LEU A 114 -7.53 17.85 8.98
N ILE A 115 -8.15 17.28 10.02
CA ILE A 115 -9.26 16.32 9.86
C ILE A 115 -10.40 16.95 9.04
N HIS A 116 -10.81 18.18 9.39
CA HIS A 116 -11.86 18.90 8.66
C HIS A 116 -11.48 19.16 7.20
N ASN A 117 -10.21 19.51 6.94
CA ASN A 117 -9.72 19.74 5.59
C ASN A 117 -9.62 18.45 4.77
N LEU A 118 -9.29 17.31 5.39
CA LEU A 118 -9.34 16.00 4.73
C LEU A 118 -10.77 15.58 4.39
N GLU A 119 -11.73 15.85 5.27
CA GLU A 119 -13.16 15.59 5.00
C GLU A 119 -13.66 16.43 3.81
N LYS A 120 -13.36 17.74 3.81
CA LYS A 120 -13.68 18.64 2.70
C LYS A 120 -13.01 18.21 1.40
N PHE A 121 -11.76 17.79 1.46
CA PHE A 121 -11.03 17.26 0.30
C PHE A 121 -11.76 16.06 -0.30
N LEU A 122 -12.23 15.12 0.52
CA LEU A 122 -12.98 13.95 0.05
C LEU A 122 -14.39 14.29 -0.47
N ASP A 123 -15.00 15.37 0.03
CA ASP A 123 -16.25 15.90 -0.52
C ASP A 123 -16.04 16.56 -1.89
N GLN A 124 -14.91 17.25 -2.07
CA GLN A 124 -14.52 17.84 -3.34
C GLN A 124 -14.15 16.78 -4.39
N TYR A 125 -13.59 15.65 -3.97
CA TYR A 125 -13.15 14.56 -4.84
C TYR A 125 -13.86 13.24 -4.50
N PRO A 126 -15.19 13.15 -4.73
CA PRO A 126 -16.01 12.04 -4.24
C PRO A 126 -15.71 10.70 -4.93
N TYR A 127 -15.01 10.71 -6.06
CA TYR A 127 -14.63 9.51 -6.83
C TYR A 127 -13.46 8.74 -6.22
N TYR A 128 -12.67 9.33 -5.31
CA TYR A 128 -11.66 8.58 -4.57
C TYR A 128 -12.32 7.64 -3.56
N GLN A 129 -11.86 6.39 -3.48
CA GLN A 129 -12.39 5.43 -2.53
C GLN A 129 -11.96 5.75 -1.09
N GLY A 130 -10.93 6.57 -0.93
CA GLY A 130 -10.34 6.87 0.36
C GLY A 130 -9.11 7.76 0.23
N ILE A 131 -8.29 7.77 1.28
CA ILE A 131 -6.95 8.39 1.29
C ILE A 131 -5.93 7.39 1.79
N HIS A 132 -4.69 7.52 1.32
CA HIS A 132 -3.56 6.76 1.82
C HIS A 132 -2.60 7.72 2.53
N LEU A 133 -2.49 7.62 3.85
CA LEU A 133 -1.61 8.46 4.65
C LEU A 133 -0.19 7.89 4.63
N ASP A 134 0.71 8.69 4.09
CA ASP A 134 2.13 8.39 3.96
C ASP A 134 2.93 9.37 4.82
N PHE A 135 2.75 9.24 6.13
CA PHE A 135 3.25 10.16 7.15
C PHE A 135 4.57 9.64 7.70
N GLU A 136 5.66 10.03 7.06
CA GLU A 136 7.01 9.51 7.35
C GLU A 136 7.98 10.55 7.93
N GLY A 137 9.10 10.07 8.46
CA GLY A 137 10.28 10.88 8.79
C GLY A 137 10.15 11.79 10.01
N MET A 138 9.11 11.60 10.83
CA MET A 138 8.87 12.37 12.06
C MET A 138 9.51 11.71 13.28
N SER A 139 9.84 12.52 14.30
CA SER A 139 10.37 12.02 15.56
C SER A 139 9.41 11.08 16.29
N THR A 140 9.95 10.07 16.97
CA THR A 140 9.21 9.17 17.86
C THR A 140 8.36 9.91 18.90
N SER A 141 8.81 11.09 19.35
CA SER A 141 8.09 11.88 20.36
C SER A 141 6.70 12.34 19.92
N VAL A 142 6.44 12.38 18.60
CA VAL A 142 5.14 12.76 18.00
C VAL A 142 4.24 11.54 17.71
N GLY A 143 4.76 10.32 17.88
CA GLY A 143 4.01 9.08 17.66
C GLY A 143 2.70 8.96 18.46
N PRO A 144 2.64 9.32 19.76
CA PRO A 144 1.37 9.36 20.51
C PRO A 144 0.31 10.26 19.88
N GLN A 145 0.73 11.43 19.39
CA GLN A 145 -0.15 12.42 18.79
C GLN A 145 -0.61 12.01 17.39
N TYR A 146 0.20 11.25 16.65
CA TYR A 146 -0.25 10.61 15.42
C TYR A 146 -1.34 9.57 15.69
N LYS A 147 -1.16 8.73 16.70
CA LYS A 147 -2.22 7.81 17.16
C LYS A 147 -3.50 8.58 17.55
N ASP A 148 -3.39 9.66 18.32
CA ASP A 148 -4.55 10.48 18.70
C ASP A 148 -5.24 11.14 17.49
N PHE A 149 -4.47 11.56 16.48
CA PHE A 149 -5.01 12.03 15.20
C PHE A 149 -5.85 10.94 14.52
N LEU A 150 -5.33 9.71 14.43
CA LEU A 150 -6.03 8.58 13.81
C LEU A 150 -7.29 8.17 14.59
N VAL A 151 -7.27 8.21 15.93
CA VAL A 151 -8.44 7.97 16.78
C VAL A 151 -9.59 8.93 16.43
N LEU A 152 -9.28 10.18 16.07
CA LEU A 152 -10.27 11.18 15.68
C LEU A 152 -10.67 11.08 14.21
N LEU A 153 -9.73 10.76 13.32
CA LEU A 153 -9.95 10.70 11.88
C LEU A 153 -10.73 9.45 11.47
N TYR A 154 -10.36 8.27 11.99
CA TYR A 154 -10.86 6.99 11.49
C TYR A 154 -12.40 6.86 11.56
N PRO A 155 -13.07 7.18 12.69
CA PRO A 155 -14.54 7.13 12.74
C PRO A 155 -15.23 8.09 11.75
N ARG A 156 -14.60 9.22 11.42
CA ARG A 156 -15.12 10.17 10.42
C ARG A 156 -15.02 9.60 9.01
N MET A 157 -13.88 8.98 8.69
CA MET A 157 -13.69 8.26 7.42
C MET A 157 -14.73 7.15 7.25
N GLN A 158 -14.95 6.35 8.29
CA GLN A 158 -15.99 5.31 8.31
C GLN A 158 -17.40 5.89 8.10
N LYS A 159 -17.76 6.97 8.80
CA LYS A 159 -19.05 7.64 8.63
C LYS A 159 -19.25 8.14 7.19
N LYS A 160 -18.18 8.60 6.53
CA LYS A 160 -18.18 9.04 5.13
C LYS A 160 -18.12 7.87 4.13
N LYS A 161 -17.99 6.62 4.59
CA LYS A 161 -17.77 5.42 3.76
C LYS A 161 -16.53 5.58 2.86
N LYS A 162 -15.48 6.22 3.39
CA LYS A 162 -14.18 6.40 2.73
C LYS A 162 -13.14 5.57 3.45
N VAL A 163 -12.33 4.85 2.69
CA VAL A 163 -11.25 3.99 3.20
C VAL A 163 -10.13 4.86 3.75
N LEU A 164 -9.71 4.62 4.98
CA LEU A 164 -8.46 5.13 5.53
C LEU A 164 -7.39 4.06 5.38
N SER A 165 -6.36 4.36 4.58
CA SER A 165 -5.19 3.48 4.42
C SER A 165 -3.94 4.14 4.98
N LEU A 166 -3.03 3.36 5.58
CA LEU A 166 -1.74 3.86 6.11
C LEU A 166 -0.55 3.16 5.46
N ALA A 167 0.52 3.90 5.18
CA ALA A 167 1.85 3.34 4.96
C ALA A 167 2.56 3.13 6.30
N LEU A 168 3.10 1.93 6.54
CA LEU A 168 3.76 1.60 7.81
C LEU A 168 5.16 1.03 7.58
N PHE A 169 6.15 1.61 8.26
CA PHE A 169 7.50 1.07 8.30
C PHE A 169 7.54 -0.26 9.08
N PRO A 170 8.42 -1.19 8.66
CA PRO A 170 8.81 -2.35 9.46
C PRO A 170 9.33 -1.92 10.84
N GLN A 171 9.12 -2.73 11.87
CA GLN A 171 9.54 -2.46 13.25
C GLN A 171 10.63 -3.43 13.73
N GLU A 172 10.65 -4.65 13.21
CA GLU A 172 11.59 -5.69 13.60
C GLU A 172 12.87 -5.59 12.77
N ASN A 173 14.01 -5.45 13.44
CA ASN A 173 15.34 -5.36 12.83
C ASN A 173 15.42 -4.30 11.71
N PHE A 174 14.83 -3.13 11.95
CA PHE A 174 14.82 -1.99 11.02
C PHE A 174 15.40 -0.74 11.68
N ILE A 175 15.65 0.31 10.88
CA ILE A 175 16.24 1.57 11.33
C ILE A 175 15.27 2.25 12.32
N PRO A 176 15.61 2.37 13.61
CA PRO A 176 14.66 2.83 14.62
C PRO A 176 14.19 4.27 14.39
N GLU A 177 15.03 5.14 13.86
CA GLU A 177 14.73 6.54 13.55
C GLU A 177 13.64 6.68 12.48
N LEU A 178 13.49 5.68 11.60
CA LEU A 178 12.41 5.63 10.61
C LEU A 178 11.17 4.93 11.16
N ALA A 179 11.36 3.87 11.94
CA ALA A 179 10.29 2.97 12.36
C ALA A 179 9.47 3.46 13.56
N GLN A 180 10.12 4.03 14.57
CA GLN A 180 9.54 4.14 15.91
C GLN A 180 8.32 5.06 15.98
N PHE A 181 8.23 6.07 15.12
CA PHE A 181 7.03 6.91 14.98
C PHE A 181 5.77 6.07 14.72
N HIS A 182 5.86 5.03 13.89
CA HIS A 182 4.75 4.13 13.55
C HIS A 182 4.42 3.11 14.64
N SER A 183 5.32 2.84 15.59
CA SER A 183 5.12 1.83 16.65
C SER A 183 3.86 2.06 17.49
N PHE A 184 3.39 3.30 17.59
CA PHE A 184 2.16 3.66 18.32
C PHE A 184 0.89 3.19 17.61
N VAL A 185 0.93 3.10 16.28
CA VAL A 185 -0.19 2.64 15.44
C VAL A 185 -0.20 1.13 15.28
N TYR A 186 0.95 0.46 15.40
CA TYR A 186 1.04 -1.01 15.44
C TYR A 186 0.29 -1.66 16.62
N ARG A 187 -0.16 -0.88 17.61
CA ARG A 187 -0.89 -1.37 18.79
C ARG A 187 -2.39 -1.12 18.73
N GLN A 188 -2.89 -0.49 17.66
CA GLN A 188 -4.28 -0.06 17.53
C GLN A 188 -4.75 -0.25 16.09
N ASN A 189 -5.88 -0.90 15.87
CA ASN A 189 -6.46 -1.07 14.54
C ASN A 189 -7.27 0.19 14.14
N LEU A 190 -6.56 1.24 13.70
CA LEU A 190 -7.12 2.58 13.43
C LEU A 190 -7.16 2.92 11.93
N ALA A 191 -7.28 1.90 11.08
CA ALA A 191 -7.38 2.05 9.64
C ALA A 191 -8.16 0.89 9.03
N ASP A 192 -8.77 1.13 7.87
CA ASP A 192 -9.43 0.07 7.10
C ASP A 192 -8.37 -0.83 6.45
N GLU A 193 -7.29 -0.23 5.94
CA GLU A 193 -6.22 -0.93 5.23
C GLU A 193 -4.83 -0.41 5.66
N VAL A 194 -3.81 -1.27 5.60
CA VAL A 194 -2.41 -0.87 5.84
C VAL A 194 -1.49 -1.48 4.80
N VAL A 195 -0.49 -0.72 4.37
CA VAL A 195 0.59 -1.22 3.52
C VAL A 195 1.84 -1.34 4.38
N LEU A 196 2.29 -2.58 4.60
CA LEU A 196 3.59 -2.82 5.21
C LEU A 196 4.68 -2.53 4.18
N MET A 197 5.47 -1.49 4.38
CA MET A 197 6.57 -1.13 3.48
C MET A 197 7.78 -2.05 3.72
N ALA A 198 7.66 -3.33 3.35
CA ALA A 198 8.69 -4.34 3.53
C ALA A 198 9.82 -4.23 2.49
N TYR A 199 10.39 -3.02 2.37
CA TYR A 199 11.51 -2.67 1.51
C TYR A 199 12.43 -1.67 2.22
N ASP A 200 13.55 -1.34 1.55
CA ASP A 200 14.67 -0.56 2.08
C ASP A 200 15.34 -1.17 3.33
N TYR A 201 15.30 -2.50 3.47
CA TYR A 201 16.14 -3.23 4.42
C TYR A 201 17.63 -2.92 4.18
N HIS A 202 18.00 -2.83 2.90
CA HIS A 202 19.19 -2.15 2.44
C HIS A 202 18.80 -1.02 1.48
N SER A 203 19.43 0.14 1.63
CA SER A 203 19.22 1.35 0.85
C SER A 203 20.56 2.01 0.50
N PRO A 204 20.60 3.08 -0.29
CA PRO A 204 21.84 3.80 -0.58
C PRO A 204 22.56 4.34 0.67
N LYS A 205 21.86 4.41 1.81
CA LYS A 205 22.40 4.88 3.10
C LYS A 205 22.93 3.74 3.98
N THR A 206 22.83 2.49 3.54
CA THR A 206 23.31 1.31 4.27
C THR A 206 24.46 0.64 3.53
N LYS A 207 25.05 -0.38 4.16
CA LYS A 207 25.93 -1.31 3.44
C LYS A 207 25.17 -2.02 2.29
N PRO A 208 25.87 -2.49 1.25
CA PRO A 208 25.26 -3.27 0.18
C PRO A 208 24.46 -4.47 0.72
N GLY A 209 23.37 -4.79 0.03
CA GLY A 209 22.52 -5.93 0.37
C GLY A 209 21.16 -5.84 -0.33
N PRO A 210 20.29 -6.82 -0.09
CA PRO A 210 19.01 -6.88 -0.77
C PRO A 210 18.03 -5.82 -0.24
N VAL A 211 17.26 -5.18 -1.14
CA VAL A 211 16.30 -4.13 -0.74
C VAL A 211 15.24 -4.67 0.24
N THR A 212 14.96 -5.96 0.19
CA THR A 212 14.12 -6.67 1.16
C THR A 212 14.76 -8.02 1.49
N ASP A 213 14.27 -8.67 2.53
CA ASP A 213 14.64 -10.04 2.88
C ASP A 213 13.37 -10.80 3.26
N TYR A 214 13.22 -12.03 2.75
CA TYR A 214 11.97 -12.78 2.89
C TYR A 214 11.67 -13.12 4.35
N SER A 215 12.67 -13.58 5.11
CA SER A 215 12.49 -13.93 6.52
C SER A 215 12.26 -12.68 7.40
N TRP A 216 12.95 -11.59 7.10
CA TRP A 216 12.72 -10.29 7.74
C TRP A 216 11.31 -9.74 7.46
N MET A 217 10.84 -9.86 6.22
CA MET A 217 9.47 -9.51 5.85
C MET A 217 8.47 -10.35 6.64
N GLN A 218 8.65 -11.67 6.71
CA GLN A 218 7.76 -12.56 7.46
C GLN A 218 7.70 -12.20 8.96
N LYS A 219 8.84 -11.83 9.56
CA LYS A 219 8.91 -11.40 10.96
C LYS A 219 8.09 -10.12 11.19
N ASN A 220 8.22 -9.14 10.31
CA ASN A 220 7.47 -7.88 10.38
C ASN A 220 5.98 -8.07 10.10
N MET A 221 5.63 -8.91 9.13
CA MET A 221 4.23 -9.27 8.86
C MET A 221 3.60 -9.95 10.08
N THR A 222 4.30 -10.90 10.70
CA THR A 222 3.84 -11.58 11.92
C THR A 222 3.56 -10.58 13.04
N LEU A 223 4.41 -9.56 13.20
CA LEU A 223 4.17 -8.49 14.18
C LEU A 223 2.92 -7.68 13.84
N LEU A 224 2.77 -7.22 12.59
CA LEU A 224 1.65 -6.40 12.14
C LEU A 224 0.30 -7.13 12.29
N LEU A 225 0.28 -8.43 12.00
CA LEU A 225 -0.91 -9.29 12.10
C LEU A 225 -1.36 -9.57 13.54
N LYS A 226 -0.60 -9.16 14.55
CA LYS A 226 -1.08 -9.15 15.95
C LYS A 226 -2.17 -8.09 16.19
N THR A 227 -2.32 -7.12 15.28
CA THR A 227 -3.24 -5.98 15.45
C THR A 227 -4.18 -5.80 14.27
N TYR A 228 -3.70 -5.97 13.05
CA TYR A 228 -4.51 -5.88 11.84
C TYR A 228 -4.92 -7.27 11.36
N LYS A 229 -6.16 -7.40 10.89
CA LYS A 229 -6.60 -8.65 10.25
C LYS A 229 -5.92 -8.82 8.89
N PRO A 230 -5.61 -10.04 8.44
CA PRO A 230 -4.94 -10.26 7.17
C PRO A 230 -5.58 -9.53 5.97
N GLU A 231 -6.90 -9.54 5.87
CA GLU A 231 -7.65 -8.90 4.78
C GLU A 231 -7.57 -7.37 4.77
N GLN A 232 -7.01 -6.74 5.81
CA GLN A 232 -6.70 -5.32 5.88
C GLN A 232 -5.28 -5.00 5.40
N VAL A 233 -4.40 -5.99 5.30
CA VAL A 233 -2.96 -5.78 5.10
C VAL A 233 -2.56 -6.04 3.66
N TRP A 234 -1.81 -5.09 3.10
CA TRP A 234 -1.06 -5.23 1.86
C TRP A 234 0.42 -5.43 2.15
N LEU A 235 1.05 -6.36 1.44
CA LEU A 235 2.50 -6.55 1.51
C LEU A 235 3.20 -5.67 0.47
N GLY A 236 3.91 -4.64 0.93
CA GLY A 236 4.74 -3.76 0.11
C GLY A 236 5.97 -4.47 -0.44
N ILE A 237 6.14 -4.47 -1.77
CA ILE A 237 7.24 -5.08 -2.50
C ILE A 237 7.89 -4.03 -3.41
N PRO A 238 9.24 -3.91 -3.41
CA PRO A 238 9.93 -2.97 -4.27
C PRO A 238 10.01 -3.51 -5.71
N LEU A 239 9.69 -2.66 -6.69
CA LEU A 239 9.99 -2.88 -8.11
C LEU A 239 11.37 -2.33 -8.50
N TYR A 240 12.22 -2.08 -7.52
CA TYR A 240 13.58 -1.59 -7.71
C TYR A 240 14.56 -2.39 -6.85
N GLY A 241 15.81 -2.25 -7.23
CA GLY A 241 16.98 -2.79 -6.59
C GLY A 241 18.10 -1.78 -6.62
N TYR A 242 19.25 -2.17 -6.08
CA TYR A 242 20.46 -1.37 -6.10
C TYR A 242 21.64 -2.24 -6.51
N PHE A 243 22.57 -1.63 -7.25
CA PHE A 243 23.85 -2.21 -7.61
C PHE A 243 24.96 -1.28 -7.12
N TRP A 244 25.75 -1.74 -6.16
CA TRP A 244 26.89 -1.05 -5.60
C TRP A 244 28.14 -1.42 -6.38
N GLU A 245 28.60 -0.47 -7.18
CA GLU A 245 29.84 -0.61 -7.96
C GLU A 245 31.05 -0.23 -7.10
N LYS A 246 32.12 -1.02 -7.20
CA LYS A 246 33.36 -0.80 -6.47
C LYS A 246 33.95 0.56 -6.86
N GLY A 247 34.35 1.33 -5.87
CA GLY A 247 34.93 2.66 -6.08
C GLY A 247 33.90 3.75 -6.37
N THR A 248 32.60 3.47 -6.25
CA THR A 248 31.54 4.49 -6.36
C THR A 248 30.94 4.80 -4.98
N GLU A 249 30.55 6.05 -4.77
CA GLU A 249 29.95 6.48 -3.50
C GLU A 249 28.46 6.11 -3.39
N ALA A 250 27.76 6.05 -4.53
CA ALA A 250 26.32 5.81 -4.57
C ALA A 250 25.97 4.63 -5.50
N PRO A 251 25.05 3.75 -5.11
CA PRO A 251 24.64 2.65 -5.96
C PRO A 251 23.81 3.13 -7.16
N LYS A 252 23.89 2.37 -8.24
CA LYS A 252 22.96 2.48 -9.37
C LYS A 252 21.61 1.87 -8.99
N VAL A 253 20.51 2.54 -9.31
CA VAL A 253 19.16 1.96 -9.21
C VAL A 253 18.98 0.94 -10.33
N LEU A 254 18.58 -0.28 -9.96
CA LEU A 254 18.07 -1.30 -10.89
C LEU A 254 16.54 -1.27 -10.85
N THR A 255 15.88 -1.48 -11.97
CA THR A 255 14.41 -1.45 -12.03
C THR A 255 13.83 -2.72 -12.66
N TYR A 256 12.68 -3.17 -12.16
CA TYR A 256 12.02 -4.42 -12.56
C TYR A 256 11.86 -4.54 -14.08
N TYR A 257 11.35 -3.49 -14.74
CA TYR A 257 11.08 -3.51 -16.18
C TYR A 257 12.32 -3.37 -17.07
N LYS A 258 13.41 -2.76 -16.59
CA LYS A 258 14.59 -2.46 -17.42
C LYS A 258 15.76 -3.40 -17.17
N ASP A 259 16.02 -3.74 -15.92
CA ASP A 259 17.22 -4.46 -15.50
C ASP A 259 16.96 -5.94 -15.19
N GLY A 260 15.75 -6.44 -15.48
CA GLY A 260 15.40 -7.84 -15.22
C GLY A 260 16.31 -8.84 -15.91
N LYS A 261 16.70 -8.58 -17.17
CA LYS A 261 17.66 -9.43 -17.89
C LYS A 261 19.05 -9.42 -17.23
N PHE A 262 19.52 -8.25 -16.80
CA PHE A 262 20.78 -8.13 -16.10
C PHE A 262 20.78 -8.94 -14.79
N ALA A 263 19.68 -8.88 -14.04
CA ALA A 263 19.52 -9.70 -12.84
C ALA A 263 19.47 -11.21 -13.13
N LEU A 264 18.83 -11.65 -14.24
CA LEU A 264 18.83 -13.05 -14.67
C LEU A 264 20.22 -13.55 -15.06
N ASP A 265 20.97 -12.73 -15.81
CA ASP A 265 22.26 -13.14 -16.36
C ASP A 265 23.37 -13.20 -15.28
N HIS A 266 23.28 -12.34 -14.26
CA HIS A 266 24.34 -12.15 -13.25
C HIS A 266 23.92 -12.47 -11.81
N GLY A 267 22.64 -12.78 -11.58
CA GLY A 267 22.09 -13.06 -10.28
C GLY A 267 21.88 -14.54 -10.01
N LYS A 268 21.88 -14.90 -8.72
CA LYS A 268 21.35 -16.19 -8.26
C LYS A 268 20.11 -15.91 -7.42
N GLU A 269 19.02 -16.60 -7.77
CA GLU A 269 17.78 -16.53 -7.01
C GLU A 269 18.00 -17.12 -5.61
N LYS A 270 17.53 -16.39 -4.60
CA LYS A 270 17.43 -16.83 -3.23
C LYS A 270 16.23 -16.15 -2.56
N GLN A 271 15.24 -16.95 -2.16
CA GLN A 271 14.05 -16.48 -1.44
C GLN A 271 13.29 -15.34 -2.14
N GLY A 272 13.05 -15.48 -3.44
CA GLY A 272 12.32 -14.55 -4.29
C GLY A 272 13.13 -13.32 -4.72
N ILE A 273 14.46 -13.34 -4.53
CA ILE A 273 15.35 -12.21 -4.81
C ILE A 273 16.53 -12.70 -5.64
N TYR A 274 16.87 -12.00 -6.71
CA TYR A 274 18.09 -12.28 -7.47
C TYR A 274 19.25 -11.49 -6.84
N LEU A 275 20.19 -12.21 -6.23
CA LEU A 275 21.41 -11.65 -5.65
C LEU A 275 22.50 -11.60 -6.72
N ILE A 276 22.87 -10.39 -7.14
CA ILE A 276 23.77 -10.11 -8.24
C ILE A 276 25.19 -9.99 -7.71
N GLN A 277 26.12 -10.77 -8.28
CA GLN A 277 27.54 -10.65 -7.97
C GLN A 277 28.36 -10.63 -9.25
N THR A 278 29.18 -9.59 -9.41
CA THR A 278 30.05 -9.40 -10.58
C THR A 278 31.46 -9.04 -10.13
N LYS A 279 32.40 -8.94 -11.08
CA LYS A 279 33.76 -8.45 -10.78
C LYS A 279 33.74 -6.99 -10.31
N THR A 280 32.80 -6.19 -10.79
CA THR A 280 32.73 -4.73 -10.59
C THR A 280 31.84 -4.33 -9.42
N GLY A 281 30.97 -5.20 -8.92
CA GLY A 281 30.04 -4.82 -7.84
C GLY A 281 29.06 -5.93 -7.47
N GLU A 282 28.21 -5.61 -6.50
CA GLU A 282 27.14 -6.47 -6.03
C GLU A 282 25.81 -5.73 -5.97
N GLY A 283 24.70 -6.46 -6.06
CA GLY A 283 23.38 -5.86 -6.04
C GLY A 283 22.27 -6.87 -5.85
N SER A 284 21.04 -6.40 -5.95
CA SER A 284 19.86 -7.26 -5.88
C SER A 284 18.72 -6.70 -6.70
N LEU A 285 17.83 -7.57 -7.17
CA LEU A 285 16.56 -7.18 -7.78
C LEU A 285 15.54 -8.30 -7.61
N ILE A 286 14.28 -7.96 -7.35
CA ILE A 286 13.15 -8.90 -7.49
C ILE A 286 12.70 -8.84 -8.94
N ILE A 287 12.60 -9.99 -9.60
CA ILE A 287 12.07 -10.10 -10.97
C ILE A 287 10.92 -11.11 -11.09
N ASP A 288 10.72 -11.93 -10.05
CA ASP A 288 9.62 -12.87 -9.91
C ASP A 288 8.93 -12.63 -8.57
N THR A 289 7.64 -12.35 -8.61
CA THR A 289 6.82 -12.05 -7.44
C THR A 289 6.00 -13.24 -6.94
N SER A 290 6.19 -14.44 -7.52
CA SER A 290 5.39 -15.63 -7.26
C SER A 290 5.48 -16.06 -5.78
N LEU A 291 6.69 -16.13 -5.22
CA LEU A 291 6.89 -16.48 -3.80
C LEU A 291 6.14 -15.51 -2.86
N TRP A 292 6.21 -14.21 -3.15
CA TRP A 292 5.57 -13.16 -2.37
C TRP A 292 4.04 -13.23 -2.48
N SER A 293 3.54 -13.53 -3.67
CA SER A 293 2.11 -13.71 -3.94
C SER A 293 1.57 -14.96 -3.25
N GLU A 294 2.33 -16.06 -3.26
CA GLU A 294 1.99 -17.28 -2.56
C GLU A 294 1.94 -17.06 -1.05
N TYR A 295 2.93 -16.36 -0.49
CA TYR A 295 2.91 -15.98 0.92
C TYR A 295 1.67 -15.16 1.27
N ALA A 296 1.39 -14.10 0.50
CA ALA A 296 0.22 -13.25 0.70
C ALA A 296 -1.09 -14.04 0.66
N LYS A 297 -1.22 -14.96 -0.30
CA LYS A 297 -2.39 -15.86 -0.41
C LYS A 297 -2.50 -16.80 0.79
N ASN A 298 -1.39 -17.42 1.21
CA ASN A 298 -1.37 -18.40 2.29
C ASN A 298 -1.77 -17.79 3.64
N VAL A 299 -1.32 -16.56 3.93
CA VAL A 299 -1.72 -15.85 5.15
C VAL A 299 -3.00 -15.02 4.97
N LYS A 300 -3.63 -15.06 3.78
CA LYS A 300 -4.87 -14.38 3.42
C LYS A 300 -4.79 -12.85 3.49
N LEU A 301 -3.65 -12.28 3.10
CA LEU A 301 -3.50 -10.84 2.92
C LEU A 301 -4.46 -10.31 1.86
N ARG A 302 -4.73 -9.01 1.92
CA ARG A 302 -5.48 -8.31 0.88
C ARG A 302 -4.81 -8.41 -0.50
N GLY A 303 -3.47 -8.41 -0.51
CA GLY A 303 -2.67 -8.59 -1.71
C GLY A 303 -1.27 -7.99 -1.60
N LEU A 304 -0.63 -7.77 -2.75
CA LEU A 304 0.66 -7.12 -2.86
C LEU A 304 0.51 -5.63 -3.19
N ALA A 305 1.40 -4.80 -2.66
CA ALA A 305 1.54 -3.39 -2.98
C ALA A 305 2.90 -3.11 -3.61
N PHE A 306 2.94 -2.62 -4.84
CA PHE A 306 4.17 -2.45 -5.60
C PHE A 306 4.65 -1.00 -5.55
N TRP A 307 5.85 -0.78 -4.99
CA TRP A 307 6.57 0.49 -5.07
C TRP A 307 7.72 0.38 -6.09
N ARG A 308 7.57 0.90 -7.30
CA ARG A 308 6.37 1.49 -7.87
C ARG A 308 6.31 1.22 -9.37
N ILE A 309 5.13 1.36 -9.97
CA ILE A 309 5.02 1.12 -11.41
C ILE A 309 5.84 2.13 -12.21
N GLY A 310 6.39 1.67 -13.33
CA GLY A 310 7.33 2.43 -14.14
C GLY A 310 8.81 2.20 -13.80
N PHE A 311 9.09 1.50 -12.69
CA PHE A 311 10.37 0.85 -12.43
C PHE A 311 10.38 -0.55 -13.03
#